data_AF-A0A925SZA3-F1
#
_entry.id   AF-A0A925SZA3-F1
#
_cell.length_a   1.000
_cell.length_b   1.000
_cell.length_c   1.000
_cell.angle_alpha   90.00
_cell.angle_beta   90.00
_cell.angle_gamma   90.00
#
_symmetry.space_group_name_H-M   'P 1'
#
loop_
_entity.id
_entity.type
_entity.pdbx_description
1 polymer ?
#
loop_
_entity_poly.entity_id
_entity_poly.type
_entity_poly.pdbx_seq_one_letter_code
_entity_poly.pdbx_strand_id
1 'polypeptide(L)'
;MNESGLTYRDAGVDIDAGDELVERIKPVVKKTMRREVLAGIGGFGALVEVPIDRYKRPVLVSGTDGVGTKLRLAIDTGRHDKIGIDLVAMCANDIAVSGAEPLFFLD
;
A
#
# COMPACT_ATOMS: atom_id res chain seq x y z
N MET A 1 -31.02 -27.27 17.14
CA MET A 1 -30.18 -26.11 17.52
C MET A 1 -29.27 -25.87 16.33
N ASN A 2 -29.54 -24.82 15.54
CA ASN A 2 -28.66 -24.49 14.42
C ASN A 2 -27.35 -23.97 14.99
N GLU A 3 -26.28 -24.73 14.84
CA GLU A 3 -24.93 -24.20 14.98
C GLU A 3 -24.73 -23.17 13.86
N SER A 4 -24.80 -21.89 14.21
CA SER A 4 -24.34 -20.82 13.34
C SER A 4 -22.87 -21.07 13.03
N GLY A 5 -22.55 -21.49 11.80
CA GLY A 5 -21.18 -21.69 11.37
C GLY A 5 -20.37 -20.41 11.47
N LEU A 6 -19.09 -20.53 11.83
CA LEU A 6 -18.15 -19.41 11.88
C LEU A 6 -18.12 -18.70 10.52
N THR A 7 -18.40 -17.40 10.51
CA THR A 7 -18.27 -16.57 9.32
C THR A 7 -16.86 -15.99 9.21
N TYR A 8 -16.44 -15.60 8.00
CA TYR A 8 -15.16 -14.90 7.80
C TYR A 8 -15.10 -13.56 8.55
N ARG A 9 -16.28 -12.95 8.76
CA ARG A 9 -16.49 -11.76 9.58
C ARG A 9 -16.21 -12.02 11.06
N ASP A 10 -16.56 -13.21 11.58
CA ASP A 10 -16.24 -13.60 12.96
C ASP A 10 -14.73 -13.79 13.19
N ALA A 11 -13.96 -14.00 12.13
CA ALA A 11 -12.49 -13.99 12.16
C ALA A 11 -11.90 -12.57 12.08
N GLY A 12 -12.73 -11.53 12.11
CA GLY A 12 -12.32 -10.13 12.03
C GLY A 12 -12.17 -9.58 10.61
N VAL A 13 -12.59 -10.32 9.58
CA VAL A 13 -12.47 -9.90 8.19
C VAL A 13 -13.81 -9.45 7.62
N ASP A 14 -13.98 -8.15 7.45
CA ASP A 14 -15.14 -7.54 6.81
C ASP A 14 -14.83 -7.22 5.34
N ILE A 15 -15.29 -8.09 4.44
CA ILE A 15 -15.08 -7.94 2.99
C ILE A 15 -15.78 -6.68 2.47
N ASP A 16 -17.01 -6.40 2.93
CA ASP A 16 -17.78 -5.24 2.48
C ASP A 16 -17.10 -3.94 2.88
N ALA A 17 -16.55 -3.88 4.10
CA ALA A 17 -15.77 -2.72 4.56
C ALA A 17 -14.47 -2.53 3.76
N GLY A 18 -13.84 -3.63 3.35
CA GLY A 18 -12.68 -3.62 2.45
C GLY A 18 -13.03 -3.04 1.08
N ASP A 19 -14.10 -3.53 0.46
CA ASP A 19 -14.56 -3.06 -0.85
C ASP A 19 -14.99 -1.58 -0.79
N GLU A 20 -15.69 -1.15 0.26
CA GLU A 20 -16.06 0.25 0.46
C GLU A 20 -14.83 1.16 0.59
N LEU A 21 -13.81 0.72 1.32
CA LEU A 21 -12.55 1.46 1.41
C LEU A 21 -11.89 1.59 0.04
N VAL A 22 -11.81 0.49 -0.72
CA VAL A 22 -11.24 0.47 -2.07
C VAL A 22 -11.95 1.49 -2.97
N GLU A 23 -13.29 1.51 -3.01
CA GLU A 23 -14.04 2.50 -3.81
C GLU A 23 -13.74 3.95 -3.39
N ARG A 24 -13.64 4.23 -2.09
CA ARG A 24 -13.36 5.58 -1.58
C ARG A 24 -11.95 6.06 -1.97
N ILE A 25 -10.95 5.18 -1.97
CA ILE A 25 -9.55 5.58 -2.24
C ILE A 25 -9.19 5.51 -3.73
N LYS A 26 -9.95 4.80 -4.57
CA LYS A 26 -9.71 4.68 -6.03
C LYS A 26 -9.33 6.00 -6.70
N PRO A 27 -10.02 7.14 -6.49
CA PRO A 27 -9.68 8.40 -7.14
C PRO A 27 -8.33 8.98 -6.70
N VAL A 28 -7.90 8.69 -5.47
CA VAL A 28 -6.62 9.14 -4.91
C VAL A 28 -5.49 8.26 -5.44
N VAL A 29 -5.66 6.94 -5.38
CA VAL A 29 -4.68 5.97 -5.89
C VAL A 29 -4.49 6.09 -7.40
N LYS A 30 -5.55 6.40 -8.16
CA LYS A 30 -5.43 6.63 -9.61
C LYS A 30 -4.43 7.75 -9.97
N LYS A 31 -4.23 8.73 -9.09
CA LYS A 31 -3.27 9.83 -9.32
C LYS A 31 -1.81 9.41 -9.16
N THR A 32 -1.54 8.26 -8.56
CA THR A 32 -0.19 7.72 -8.37
C THR A 32 0.21 6.71 -9.46
N MET A 33 -0.71 6.42 -10.39
CA MET A 33 -0.49 5.45 -11.45
C MET A 33 0.66 5.84 -12.37
N ARG A 34 1.46 4.84 -12.72
CA ARG A 34 2.54 4.94 -13.70
C ARG A 34 2.21 4.10 -14.92
N ARG A 35 2.91 4.36 -16.02
CA ARG A 35 2.77 3.58 -17.28
C ARG A 35 3.10 2.09 -17.09
N GLU A 36 3.96 1.78 -16.12
CA GLU A 36 4.37 0.41 -15.82
C GLU A 36 3.27 -0.40 -15.09
N VAL A 37 2.21 0.23 -14.58
CA VAL A 37 1.14 -0.47 -13.84
C VAL A 37 0.15 -1.11 -14.81
N LEU A 38 0.00 -2.43 -14.74
CA LEU A 38 -0.84 -3.22 -15.66
C LEU A 38 -2.27 -3.42 -15.16
N ALA A 39 -2.50 -3.30 -13.86
CA ALA A 39 -3.81 -3.50 -13.24
C ALA A 39 -4.01 -2.51 -12.08
N GLY A 40 -5.25 -2.02 -11.95
CA GLY A 40 -5.66 -1.13 -10.86
C GLY A 40 -5.99 -1.88 -9.55
N ILE A 41 -6.49 -1.14 -8.57
CA ILE A 41 -6.88 -1.68 -7.26
C ILE A 41 -8.23 -2.42 -7.31
N GLY A 42 -8.38 -3.48 -6.50
CA GLY A 42 -9.59 -4.32 -6.41
C GLY A 42 -9.43 -5.75 -6.95
N GLY A 43 -8.28 -6.08 -7.55
CA GLY A 43 -7.88 -7.46 -7.84
C GLY A 43 -7.08 -8.10 -6.70
N PHE A 44 -6.80 -9.40 -6.80
CA PHE A 44 -5.98 -10.14 -5.82
C PHE A 44 -4.57 -9.57 -5.64
N GLY A 45 -4.00 -8.97 -6.71
CA GLY A 45 -2.70 -8.34 -6.66
C GLY A 45 -2.55 -7.31 -7.78
N ALA A 46 -1.66 -6.34 -7.54
CA ALA A 46 -1.23 -5.39 -8.56
C ALA A 46 -0.08 -5.98 -9.37
N LEU A 47 -0.03 -5.62 -10.66
CA LEU A 47 1.01 -6.05 -11.58
C LEU A 47 1.75 -4.82 -12.10
N VAL A 48 3.08 -4.85 -12.04
CA VAL A 48 3.93 -3.73 -12.47
C VAL A 48 5.07 -4.26 -13.34
N GLU A 49 5.20 -3.73 -14.55
CA GLU A 49 6.30 -4.07 -15.45
C GLU A 49 7.62 -3.46 -14.98
N VAL A 50 8.70 -4.22 -15.12
CA VAL A 50 10.05 -3.70 -14.92
C VAL A 50 10.47 -2.96 -16.20
N PRO A 51 10.86 -1.66 -16.13
CA PRO A 51 11.20 -0.87 -17.32
C PRO A 51 12.58 -1.26 -17.89
N ILE A 52 12.64 -2.40 -18.58
CA ILE A 52 13.87 -2.99 -19.13
C ILE A 52 14.52 -2.14 -20.23
N ASP A 53 13.78 -1.20 -20.82
CA ASP A 53 14.28 -0.20 -21.76
C ASP A 53 15.19 0.84 -21.09
N ARG A 54 14.98 1.11 -19.80
CA ARG A 54 15.74 2.09 -19.00
C ARG A 54 16.96 1.49 -18.29
N TYR A 55 16.97 0.18 -18.07
CA TYR A 55 17.97 -0.49 -17.23
C TYR A 55 18.64 -1.67 -17.95
N LYS A 56 19.98 -1.62 -18.12
CA LYS A 56 20.75 -2.69 -18.78
C LYS A 56 20.74 -4.03 -18.03
N ARG A 57 20.77 -3.98 -16.70
CA ARG A 57 20.69 -5.14 -15.80
C ARG A 57 19.87 -4.72 -14.58
N PRO A 58 18.53 -4.77 -14.66
CA PRO A 58 17.68 -4.29 -13.59
C PRO A 58 17.89 -5.14 -12.33
N VAL A 59 17.92 -4.48 -11.17
CA VAL A 59 17.95 -5.11 -9.85
C VAL A 59 16.77 -4.54 -9.07
N LEU A 60 16.00 -5.42 -8.43
CA LEU A 60 14.90 -5.01 -7.56
C LEU A 60 15.43 -4.80 -6.14
N VAL A 61 15.09 -3.66 -5.56
CA VAL A 61 15.35 -3.33 -4.16
C VAL A 61 14.00 -3.21 -3.48
N SER A 62 13.78 -4.00 -2.42
CA SER A 62 12.56 -4.00 -1.62
C SER A 62 12.88 -3.62 -0.18
N GLY A 63 11.97 -2.87 0.43
CA GLY A 63 12.03 -2.50 1.85
C GLY A 63 10.63 -2.52 2.46
N THR A 64 10.57 -2.68 3.77
CA THR A 64 9.35 -2.56 4.56
C THR A 64 9.69 -1.83 5.86
N ASP A 65 8.89 -0.84 6.21
CA ASP A 65 9.08 -0.05 7.41
C ASP A 65 7.72 0.42 7.94
N GLY A 66 7.70 0.83 9.21
CA GLY A 66 6.54 1.39 9.88
C GLY A 66 6.78 2.81 10.35
N VAL A 67 5.69 3.53 10.62
CA VAL A 67 5.75 4.88 11.20
C VAL A 67 6.26 4.87 12.66
N GLY A 68 6.15 3.72 13.33
CA GLY A 68 6.53 3.56 14.72
C GLY A 68 5.62 4.32 15.69
N THR A 69 6.17 4.72 16.84
CA THR A 69 5.40 5.32 17.95
C THR A 69 4.79 6.68 17.62
N LYS A 70 5.20 7.34 16.52
CA LYS A 70 4.56 8.56 16.02
C LYS A 70 3.08 8.34 15.67
N LEU A 71 2.68 7.11 15.34
CA LEU A 71 1.27 6.74 15.15
C LEU A 71 0.42 7.06 16.39
N ARG A 72 0.99 6.93 17.59
CA ARG A 72 0.29 7.26 18.84
C ARG A 72 -0.11 8.74 18.90
N LEU A 73 0.78 9.63 18.48
CA LEU A 73 0.50 11.06 18.42
C LEU A 73 -0.57 11.39 17.37
N ALA A 74 -0.55 10.70 16.22
CA ALA A 74 -1.58 10.87 15.20
C ALA A 74 -2.98 10.50 15.74
N ILE A 75 -3.07 9.38 16.47
CA ILE A 75 -4.30 8.92 17.12
C ILE A 75 -4.75 9.90 18.21
N ASP A 76 -3.86 10.24 19.15
CA ASP A 76 -4.20 11.08 20.31
C ASP A 76 -4.59 12.51 19.89
N THR A 77 -4.08 13.00 18.75
CA THR A 77 -4.42 14.33 18.21
C THR A 77 -5.52 14.31 17.14
N GLY A 78 -5.95 13.12 16.70
CA GLY A 78 -6.91 12.96 15.60
C GLY A 78 -6.40 13.42 14.23
N ARG A 79 -5.08 13.56 14.04
CA ARG A 79 -4.46 14.10 12.82
C ARG A 79 -3.84 12.99 11.98
N HIS A 80 -4.63 12.40 11.07
CA HIS A 80 -4.20 11.27 10.24
C HIS A 80 -3.76 11.67 8.82
N ASP A 81 -4.02 12.90 8.38
CA ASP A 81 -3.86 13.35 6.99
C ASP A 81 -2.41 13.36 6.46
N LYS A 82 -1.42 13.32 7.36
CA LYS A 82 0.01 13.30 7.03
C LYS A 82 0.74 12.00 7.38
N ILE A 83 0.11 11.12 8.16
CA ILE A 83 0.80 9.94 8.69
C ILE A 83 1.18 8.93 7.59
N GLY A 84 0.40 8.86 6.51
CA GLY A 84 0.74 8.07 5.32
C GLY A 84 1.94 8.61 4.54
N ILE A 85 2.22 9.92 4.63
CA ILE A 85 3.43 10.52 4.03
C ILE A 85 4.65 10.05 4.81
N ASP A 86 4.56 10.03 6.15
CA ASP A 86 5.63 9.50 6.99
C ASP A 86 5.93 8.04 6.65
N LEU A 87 4.88 7.20 6.49
CA LEU A 87 5.02 5.78 6.12
C LEU A 87 5.78 5.60 4.80
N VAL A 88 5.35 6.30 3.74
CA VAL A 88 6.01 6.20 2.43
C VAL A 88 7.44 6.73 2.48
N ALA A 89 7.69 7.81 3.21
CA ALA A 89 9.01 8.42 3.32
C ALA A 89 10.03 7.50 3.99
N MET A 90 9.65 6.74 5.01
CA MET A 90 10.53 5.76 5.66
C MET A 90 11.04 4.73 4.64
N CYS A 91 10.13 4.07 3.93
CA CYS A 91 10.49 3.06 2.93
C CYS A 91 11.25 3.64 1.73
N ALA A 92 10.80 4.78 1.20
CA ALA A 92 11.37 5.36 -0.03
C ALA A 92 12.80 5.90 0.19
N ASN A 93 13.07 6.51 1.35
CA ASN A 93 14.39 7.02 1.67
C ASN A 93 15.41 5.88 1.82
N ASP A 94 15.02 4.75 2.40
CA ASP A 94 15.90 3.60 2.60
C ASP A 94 16.35 2.96 1.29
N ILE A 95 15.49 2.89 0.27
CA ILE A 95 15.92 2.38 -1.04
C ILE A 95 16.73 3.42 -1.83
N ALA A 96 16.47 4.71 -1.60
CA ALA A 96 17.16 5.80 -2.29
C ALA A 96 18.66 5.83 -1.99
N VAL A 97 19.09 5.44 -0.77
CA VAL A 97 20.53 5.38 -0.41
C VAL A 97 21.31 4.37 -1.24
N SER A 98 20.64 3.36 -1.79
CA SER A 98 21.22 2.37 -2.70
C SER A 98 21.19 2.81 -4.17
N GLY A 99 20.68 4.02 -4.45
CA GLY A 99 20.48 4.54 -5.81
C GLY A 99 19.27 3.95 -6.54
N ALA A 100 18.33 3.32 -5.83
CA ALA A 100 17.14 2.75 -6.45
C ALA A 100 16.06 3.82 -6.77
N GLU A 101 15.33 3.63 -7.87
CA GLU A 101 14.12 4.40 -8.18
C GLU A 101 12.90 3.71 -7.55
N PRO A 102 12.09 4.41 -6.72
CA PRO A 102 10.81 3.87 -6.25
C PRO A 102 9.86 3.58 -7.42
N LEU A 103 9.39 2.32 -7.52
CA LEU A 103 8.55 1.86 -8.63
C LEU A 103 7.07 1.74 -8.26
N PHE A 104 6.76 1.10 -7.13
CA PHE A 104 5.41 0.94 -6.59
C PHE A 104 5.44 0.86 -5.05
N PHE A 105 4.28 0.95 -4.40
CA PHE A 105 4.14 0.88 -2.94
C PHE A 105 2.88 0.07 -2.56
N LEU A 106 2.95 -0.68 -1.47
CA LEU A 106 1.82 -1.36 -0.84
C LEU A 106 1.80 -1.01 0.65
N ASP A 107 0.60 -0.79 1.19
CA ASP A 107 0.33 -0.52 2.61
C ASP A 107 -0.66 -1.54 3.22
#